data_AF-A0A453IY54-F1
#
_entry.id   AF-A0A453IY54-F1
#
_cell.length_a   1.000
_cell.length_b   1.000
_cell.length_c   1.000
_cell.angle_alpha   90.00
_cell.angle_beta   90.00
_cell.angle_gamma   90.00
#
_symmetry.space_group_name_H-M   'P 1'
#
loop_
_entity.id
_entity.type
_entity.pdbx_description
1 polymer ?
#
loop_
_entity_poly.entity_id
_entity_poly.type
_entity_poly.pdbx_seq_one_letter_code
_entity_poly.pdbx_strand_id
1 'polypeptide(L)'
;PNFQNISTQSWYPPSVGGSSSHPSTPSSSGASPHQRASDHPQPSSRGQPSPAEAAGIIARLRDKSVDELQRLLKDKESYNAFFNSLDQVKTQNNLRDELRKETLQLARRKFRKGAADFRAQESVYYNQNHRTSCR
;
A
#
# COMPACT_ATOMS: atom_id res chain seq x y z
N PRO A 1 -26.53 32.01 29.63
CA PRO A 1 -25.11 31.59 29.76
C PRO A 1 -24.71 30.70 28.59
N ASN A 2 -23.87 31.29 27.74
CA ASN A 2 -23.41 30.85 26.43
C ASN A 2 -22.30 29.80 26.59
N PHE A 3 -22.43 28.66 25.92
CA PHE A 3 -21.29 27.85 25.51
C PHE A 3 -21.64 27.18 24.19
N GLN A 4 -21.17 27.75 23.07
CA GLN A 4 -20.64 27.02 21.92
C GLN A 4 -20.15 28.02 20.87
N ASN A 5 -18.92 28.50 21.07
CA ASN A 5 -18.12 29.04 19.99
C ASN A 5 -16.87 28.18 19.88
N ILE A 6 -16.88 27.26 18.92
CA ILE A 6 -15.70 27.03 18.06
C ILE A 6 -16.20 26.71 16.66
N SER A 7 -15.86 27.64 15.78
CA SER A 7 -16.02 27.65 14.33
C SER A 7 -15.58 26.33 13.71
N THR A 8 -16.52 25.50 13.25
CA THR A 8 -16.24 24.41 12.30
C THR A 8 -16.15 25.05 10.91
N GLN A 9 -15.03 25.73 10.67
CA GLN A 9 -14.73 26.26 9.36
C GLN A 9 -14.51 25.09 8.39
N SER A 10 -15.49 24.92 7.51
CA SER A 10 -15.34 24.64 6.08
C SER A 10 -14.32 23.55 5.69
N TRP A 11 -14.80 22.30 5.57
CA TRP A 11 -14.12 21.24 4.80
C TRP A 11 -14.92 20.80 3.57
N TYR A 12 -15.81 21.65 3.07
CA TYR A 12 -16.57 21.35 1.86
C TYR A 12 -16.50 22.51 0.86
N PRO A 13 -16.18 22.25 -0.41
CA PRO A 13 -16.39 23.24 -1.47
C PRO A 13 -17.90 23.44 -1.67
N PRO A 14 -18.38 24.66 -1.95
CA PRO A 14 -19.80 24.92 -2.16
C PRO A 14 -20.28 24.25 -3.44
N SER A 15 -21.26 23.36 -3.33
CA SER A 15 -22.01 22.86 -4.48
C SER A 15 -22.77 24.02 -5.12
N VAL A 16 -22.40 24.36 -6.36
CA VAL A 16 -23.18 25.25 -7.22
C VAL A 16 -24.56 24.65 -7.41
N GLY A 17 -25.58 25.40 -7.01
CA GLY A 17 -26.97 25.01 -7.10
C GLY A 17 -27.45 24.87 -8.54
N GLY A 18 -28.28 23.86 -8.76
CA GLY A 18 -29.13 23.70 -9.93
C GLY A 18 -30.47 23.13 -9.47
N SER A 19 -31.52 23.92 -9.64
CA SER A 19 -32.86 23.74 -9.09
C SER A 19 -33.66 22.54 -9.64
N SER A 20 -34.59 22.08 -8.79
CA SER A 20 -35.99 21.73 -9.10
C SER A 20 -36.36 20.46 -9.91
N SER A 21 -37.37 19.77 -9.34
CA SER A 21 -38.49 19.02 -9.95
C SER A 21 -38.25 17.62 -10.56
N HIS A 22 -38.85 16.61 -9.91
CA HIS A 22 -39.33 15.33 -10.47
C HIS A 22 -40.16 15.57 -11.77
N PRO A 23 -40.34 14.64 -12.74
CA PRO A 23 -40.74 13.23 -12.53
C PRO A 23 -40.34 12.16 -13.62
N SER A 24 -40.72 10.90 -13.34
CA SER A 24 -41.13 9.80 -14.25
C SER A 24 -40.24 9.26 -15.39
N THR A 25 -40.13 7.92 -15.43
CA THR A 25 -39.64 7.08 -16.54
C THR A 25 -40.52 7.20 -17.81
N PRO A 26 -39.96 6.94 -19.01
CA PRO A 26 -40.34 5.70 -19.71
C PRO A 26 -39.23 5.04 -20.57
N SER A 27 -39.30 3.71 -20.59
CA SER A 27 -39.26 2.78 -21.74
C SER A 27 -38.29 2.94 -22.93
N SER A 28 -37.61 1.80 -23.17
CA SER A 28 -37.36 1.15 -24.48
C SER A 28 -36.11 1.48 -25.32
N SER A 29 -35.40 0.38 -25.61
CA SER A 29 -34.82 -0.02 -26.92
C SER A 29 -33.74 0.85 -27.58
N GLY A 30 -32.55 0.28 -27.72
CA GLY A 30 -31.70 0.56 -28.90
C GLY A 30 -30.20 0.58 -28.66
N ALA A 31 -29.53 -0.44 -29.21
CA ALA A 31 -28.20 -0.40 -29.86
C ALA A 31 -26.94 0.02 -29.06
N SER A 32 -26.08 -0.98 -28.83
CA SER A 32 -24.61 -1.00 -28.86
C SER A 32 -23.91 -0.01 -29.84
N PRO A 33 -22.56 0.21 -29.80
CA PRO A 33 -21.55 -0.07 -28.78
C PRO A 33 -20.46 1.04 -28.72
N HIS A 34 -20.59 2.10 -27.91
CA HIS A 34 -19.48 3.04 -27.70
C HIS A 34 -19.42 3.52 -26.26
N GLN A 35 -18.90 2.68 -25.36
CA GLN A 35 -18.30 3.21 -24.13
C GLN A 35 -16.86 2.75 -24.06
N ARG A 36 -15.99 3.74 -24.32
CA ARG A 36 -14.56 3.74 -24.04
C ARG A 36 -14.31 3.13 -22.67
N ALA A 37 -13.21 2.38 -22.61
CA ALA A 37 -12.52 1.93 -21.41
C ALA A 37 -12.90 2.76 -20.18
N SER A 38 -13.66 2.14 -19.27
CA SER A 38 -13.68 2.57 -17.88
C SER A 38 -12.28 2.32 -17.33
N ASP A 39 -11.40 3.31 -17.47
CA ASP A 39 -10.27 3.54 -16.58
C ASP A 39 -10.80 4.04 -15.22
N HIS A 40 -11.79 3.35 -14.69
CA HIS A 40 -12.13 3.39 -13.29
C HIS A 40 -11.28 2.30 -12.64
N PRO A 41 -10.23 2.63 -11.87
CA PRO A 41 -9.72 1.67 -10.91
C PRO A 41 -10.88 1.43 -9.92
N GLN A 42 -11.68 0.41 -10.21
CA GLN A 42 -12.54 -0.23 -9.24
C GLN A 42 -11.70 -0.37 -7.97
N PRO A 43 -12.20 0.08 -6.80
CA PRO A 43 -11.53 -0.22 -5.56
C PRO A 43 -11.47 -1.75 -5.49
N SER A 44 -10.29 -2.30 -5.78
CA SER A 44 -10.06 -3.74 -5.68
C SER A 44 -10.59 -4.17 -4.34
N SER A 45 -11.32 -5.29 -4.35
CA SER A 45 -11.86 -6.05 -3.25
C SER A 45 -10.83 -6.26 -2.12
N ARG A 46 -10.45 -5.19 -1.41
CA ARG A 46 -9.20 -5.12 -0.62
C ARG A 46 -9.25 -5.93 0.67
N GLY A 47 -10.33 -6.69 0.88
CA GLY A 47 -10.52 -7.59 2.00
C GLY A 47 -11.15 -8.94 1.65
N GLN A 48 -11.51 -9.21 0.38
CA GLN A 48 -12.07 -10.51 -0.02
C GLN A 48 -11.04 -11.23 -0.90
N PRO A 49 -10.53 -12.40 -0.49
CA PRO A 49 -9.60 -13.16 -1.32
C PRO A 49 -10.27 -13.53 -2.64
N SER A 50 -9.49 -13.60 -3.71
CA SER A 50 -9.99 -14.08 -4.99
C SER A 50 -10.58 -15.49 -4.84
N PRO A 51 -11.55 -15.90 -5.68
CA PRO A 51 -12.14 -17.24 -5.59
C PRO A 51 -11.10 -18.37 -5.59
N ALA A 52 -10.01 -18.23 -6.34
CA ALA A 52 -8.92 -19.20 -6.39
C ALA A 52 -8.13 -19.24 -5.06
N GLU A 53 -7.81 -18.10 -4.48
CA GLU A 53 -7.14 -18.02 -3.17
C GLU A 53 -8.02 -18.60 -2.07
N ALA A 54 -9.31 -18.25 -2.05
CA ALA A 54 -10.27 -18.79 -1.10
C ALA A 54 -10.37 -20.33 -1.22
N ALA A 55 -10.45 -20.85 -2.44
CA ALA A 55 -10.48 -22.30 -2.67
C ALA A 55 -9.21 -23.00 -2.16
N GLY A 56 -8.03 -22.36 -2.31
CA GLY A 56 -6.76 -22.86 -1.80
C GLY A 56 -6.68 -22.86 -0.26
N ILE A 57 -7.24 -21.85 0.39
CA ILE A 57 -7.33 -21.81 1.86
C ILE A 57 -8.29 -22.89 2.36
N ILE A 58 -9.47 -23.01 1.73
CA ILE A 58 -10.44 -24.05 2.05
C ILE A 58 -9.80 -25.44 1.87
N ALA A 59 -8.97 -25.66 0.83
CA ALA A 59 -8.21 -26.89 0.56
C ALA A 59 -7.43 -27.36 1.79
N ARG A 60 -6.64 -26.44 2.35
CA ARG A 60 -5.81 -26.73 3.53
C ARG A 60 -6.62 -26.88 4.82
N LEU A 61 -7.80 -26.26 4.90
CA LEU A 61 -8.67 -26.40 6.06
C LEU A 61 -9.35 -27.77 6.10
N ARG A 62 -9.76 -28.36 4.97
CA ARG A 62 -10.39 -29.70 4.98
C ARG A 62 -9.44 -30.85 5.27
N ASP A 63 -8.14 -30.63 5.13
CA ASP A 63 -7.12 -31.63 5.48
C ASP A 63 -6.83 -31.67 7.00
N LYS A 64 -7.41 -30.75 7.78
CA LYS A 64 -7.23 -30.68 9.23
C LYS A 64 -8.28 -31.48 9.99
N SER A 65 -7.86 -32.01 11.14
CA SER A 65 -8.78 -32.64 12.09
C SER A 65 -9.76 -31.63 12.69
N VAL A 66 -10.91 -32.12 13.18
CA VAL A 66 -11.91 -31.28 13.85
C VAL A 66 -11.32 -30.58 15.08
N ASP A 67 -10.46 -31.27 15.84
CA ASP A 67 -9.78 -30.70 17.00
C ASP A 67 -8.85 -29.54 16.62
N GLU A 68 -8.12 -29.68 15.51
CA GLU A 68 -7.28 -28.60 14.98
C GLU A 68 -8.12 -27.42 14.47
N LEU A 69 -9.23 -27.68 13.77
CA LEU A 69 -10.13 -26.63 13.32
C LEU A 69 -10.74 -25.87 14.50
N GLN A 70 -11.15 -26.60 15.54
CA GLN A 70 -11.68 -25.99 16.76
C GLN A 70 -10.60 -25.17 17.49
N ARG A 71 -9.34 -25.66 17.48
CA ARG A 71 -8.21 -24.92 18.02
C ARG A 71 -7.92 -23.66 17.22
N LEU A 72 -7.95 -23.71 15.88
CA LEU A 72 -7.79 -22.53 15.02
C LEU A 72 -8.84 -21.45 15.30
N LEU A 73 -10.04 -21.83 15.71
CA LEU A 73 -11.12 -20.89 16.04
C LEU A 73 -10.99 -20.30 17.45
N LYS A 74 -10.36 -21.02 18.39
CA LYS A 74 -10.28 -20.62 19.81
C LYS A 74 -8.94 -19.99 20.20
N ASP A 75 -7.87 -20.46 19.59
CA ASP A 75 -6.48 -20.14 19.96
C ASP A 75 -5.84 -19.26 18.88
N LYS A 76 -5.43 -18.06 19.29
CA LYS A 76 -4.91 -17.03 18.39
C LYS A 76 -3.54 -17.45 17.83
N GLU A 77 -2.73 -18.09 18.63
CA GLU A 77 -1.40 -18.59 18.28
C GLU A 77 -1.51 -19.66 17.19
N SER A 78 -2.43 -20.61 17.35
CA SER A 78 -2.74 -21.64 16.35
C SER A 78 -3.21 -21.03 15.03
N TYR A 79 -4.10 -20.04 15.09
CA TYR A 79 -4.54 -19.29 13.89
C TYR A 79 -3.37 -18.63 13.18
N ASN A 80 -2.53 -17.90 13.91
CA ASN A 80 -1.38 -17.20 13.34
C ASN A 80 -0.34 -18.18 12.76
N ALA A 81 -0.11 -19.32 13.42
CA ALA A 81 0.79 -20.34 12.92
C ALA A 81 0.30 -20.92 11.58
N PHE A 82 -0.99 -21.22 11.47
CA PHE A 82 -1.61 -21.66 10.21
C PHE A 82 -1.58 -20.57 9.14
N PHE A 83 -1.94 -19.34 9.50
CA PHE A 83 -1.91 -18.21 8.57
C PHE A 83 -0.51 -18.00 7.97
N ASN A 84 0.54 -18.10 8.80
CA ASN A 84 1.92 -17.98 8.34
C ASN A 84 2.42 -19.20 7.53
N SER A 85 1.74 -20.35 7.59
CA SER A 85 2.06 -21.53 6.76
C SER A 85 1.44 -21.47 5.35
N LEU A 86 0.53 -20.53 5.10
CA LEU A 86 0.00 -20.28 3.76
C LEU A 86 1.10 -19.73 2.85
N ASP A 87 1.31 -20.35 1.68
CA ASP A 87 2.39 -19.98 0.75
C ASP A 87 2.30 -18.53 0.26
N GLN A 88 1.08 -18.00 0.19
CA GLN A 88 0.83 -16.60 -0.13
C GLN A 88 1.42 -15.65 0.91
N VAL A 89 1.23 -15.96 2.19
CA VAL A 89 1.76 -15.18 3.32
C VAL A 89 3.28 -15.31 3.39
N LYS A 90 3.82 -16.50 3.10
CA LYS A 90 5.26 -16.74 3.01
C LYS A 90 5.93 -15.94 1.89
N THR A 91 5.32 -15.91 0.70
CA THR A 91 5.81 -15.15 -0.46
C THR A 91 5.79 -13.65 -0.18
N GLN A 92 4.69 -13.12 0.39
CA GLN A 92 4.59 -11.70 0.76
C GLN A 92 5.60 -11.30 1.83
N ASN A 93 5.79 -12.14 2.85
CA ASN A 93 6.79 -11.88 3.90
C ASN A 93 8.21 -11.82 3.32
N ASN A 94 8.55 -12.75 2.42
CA ASN A 94 9.86 -12.77 1.76
C ASN A 94 10.10 -11.51 0.90
N LEU A 95 9.11 -11.12 0.09
CA LEU A 95 9.19 -9.90 -0.73
C LEU A 95 9.40 -8.64 0.13
N ARG A 96 8.69 -8.56 1.26
CA ARG A 96 8.82 -7.45 2.20
C ARG A 96 10.22 -7.39 2.80
N ASP A 97 10.78 -8.54 3.18
CA ASP A 97 12.10 -8.59 3.81
C ASP A 97 13.23 -8.27 2.81
N GLU A 98 13.15 -8.77 1.57
CA GLU A 98 14.08 -8.39 0.52
C GLU A 98 13.97 -6.90 0.16
N LEU A 99 12.76 -6.33 0.10
CA LEU A 99 12.58 -4.89 -0.14
C LEU A 99 13.22 -4.03 0.98
N ARG A 100 13.03 -4.41 2.25
CA ARG A 100 13.67 -3.73 3.38
C ARG A 100 15.20 -3.80 3.28
N LYS A 101 15.72 -4.98 2.94
CA LYS A 101 17.15 -5.23 2.79
C LYS A 101 17.76 -4.39 1.66
N GLU A 102 17.12 -4.35 0.49
CA GLU A 102 17.60 -3.54 -0.63
C GLU A 102 17.52 -2.03 -0.33
N THR A 103 16.48 -1.59 0.36
CA THR A 103 16.37 -0.19 0.81
C THR A 103 17.52 0.19 1.76
N LEU A 104 17.82 -0.68 2.73
CA LEU A 104 18.93 -0.47 3.66
C LEU A 104 20.28 -0.46 2.94
N GLN A 105 20.50 -1.38 2.00
CA GLN A 105 21.71 -1.43 1.20
C GLN A 105 21.86 -0.18 0.33
N LEU A 106 20.78 0.28 -0.29
CA LEU A 106 20.76 1.49 -1.10
C LEU A 106 21.15 2.71 -0.26
N ALA A 107 20.55 2.88 0.92
CA ALA A 107 20.90 3.96 1.84
C ALA A 107 22.40 3.92 2.20
N ARG A 108 22.91 2.74 2.57
CA ARG A 108 24.35 2.54 2.87
C ARG A 108 25.24 2.91 1.68
N ARG A 109 24.90 2.50 0.46
CA ARG A 109 25.64 2.86 -0.76
C ARG A 109 25.62 4.37 -0.99
N LYS A 110 24.47 5.02 -0.82
CA LYS A 110 24.32 6.48 -0.97
C LYS A 110 25.17 7.23 0.04
N PHE A 111 25.12 6.85 1.32
CA PHE A 111 25.96 7.48 2.35
C PHE A 111 27.46 7.25 2.09
N ARG A 112 27.86 6.03 1.72
CA ARG A 112 29.25 5.72 1.39
C ARG A 112 29.75 6.56 0.21
N LYS A 113 28.93 6.68 -0.84
CA LYS A 113 29.26 7.48 -2.02
C LYS A 113 29.40 8.96 -1.64
N GLY A 114 28.43 9.52 -0.90
CA GLY A 114 28.52 10.90 -0.41
C GLY A 114 29.74 11.15 0.48
N ALA A 115 30.09 10.22 1.37
CA ALA A 115 31.28 10.32 2.21
C ALA A 115 32.59 10.21 1.42
N ALA A 116 32.63 9.42 0.35
CA ALA A 116 33.77 9.34 -0.55
C ALA A 116 33.93 10.62 -1.37
N ASP A 117 32.83 11.16 -1.88
CA ASP A 117 32.82 12.40 -2.66
C ASP A 117 33.25 13.60 -1.80
N PHE A 118 32.77 13.68 -0.54
CA PHE A 118 33.22 14.69 0.42
C PHE A 118 34.74 14.60 0.68
N ARG A 119 35.27 13.40 0.95
CA ARG A 119 36.71 13.19 1.16
C ARG A 119 37.55 13.55 -0.07
N ALA A 120 37.07 13.23 -1.27
CA ALA A 120 37.75 13.60 -2.51
C ALA A 120 37.81 15.13 -2.66
N GLN A 121 36.72 15.82 -2.36
CA GLN A 121 36.66 17.28 -2.42
C GLN A 121 37.60 17.94 -1.39
N GLU A 122 37.66 17.41 -0.16
CA GLU A 122 38.65 17.85 0.85
C GLU A 122 40.08 17.67 0.35
N SER A 123 40.41 16.50 -0.21
CA SER A 123 41.77 16.22 -0.72
C SER A 123 42.18 17.17 -1.84
N VAL A 124 41.27 17.48 -2.77
CA VAL A 124 41.51 18.44 -3.85
C VAL A 124 41.74 19.85 -3.30
N TYR A 125 40.93 20.28 -2.34
CA TYR A 125 41.05 21.59 -1.69
C TYR A 125 42.43 21.75 -1.01
N TYR A 126 42.83 20.77 -0.19
CA TYR A 126 44.12 20.82 0.51
C TYR A 126 45.33 20.82 -0.45
N ASN A 127 45.31 19.99 -1.50
CA ASN A 127 46.41 19.94 -2.47
C ASN A 127 46.54 21.24 -3.28
N GLN A 128 45.40 21.86 -3.65
CA GLN A 128 45.41 23.12 -4.39
C GLN A 128 46.04 24.25 -3.57
N ASN A 129 45.66 24.37 -2.28
CA ASN A 129 46.20 25.39 -1.38
C ASN A 129 47.69 25.19 -1.09
N HIS A 130 48.15 23.94 -0.93
CA HIS A 130 49.57 23.66 -0.73
C HIS A 130 50.41 24.02 -1.96
N ARG A 131 49.91 23.78 -3.18
CA ARG A 131 50.61 24.17 -4.42
C ARG A 131 50.70 25.68 -4.61
N THR A 132 49.66 26.42 -4.26
CA THR A 132 49.68 27.89 -4.36
C THR A 132 50.52 28.54 -3.27
N SER A 133 50.70 27.90 -2.11
CA SER A 133 51.54 28.42 -1.02
C SER A 133 53.04 28.23 -1.26
N CYS A 134 53.45 27.32 -2.16
CA CYS A 134 54.85 27.06 -2.50
C CYS A 134 55.34 27.82 -3.75
N ARG A 135 54.57 28.79 -4.25
CA ARG A 135 54.87 29.58 -5.44
C ARG A 135 54.88 31.06 -5.12
#